data_AF-A0A2G9NJS1-F1
#
_entry.id   AF-A0A2G9NJS1-F1
#
_cell.length_a   1.000
_cell.length_b   1.000
_cell.length_c   1.000
_cell.angle_alpha   90.00
_cell.angle_beta   90.00
_cell.angle_gamma   90.00
#
_symmetry.space_group_name_H-M   'P 1'
#
loop_
_entity.id
_entity.type
_entity.pdbx_description
1 polymer ?
#
loop_
_entity_poly.entity_id
_entity_poly.type
_entity_poly.pdbx_seq_one_letter_code
_entity_poly.pdbx_strand_id
1 'polypeptide(L)' 'MNSQIYLAAIVSDFIGKFLLASLVIMVHNRVRKEGRIDRKVLKEMKLEKFVGSISLILLILGFIFHLADWFLG' A
#
# COMPACT_ATOMS: atom_id res chain seq x y z
N MET A 1 2.98 -26.68 -4.07
CA MET A 1 2.47 -25.37 -3.61
C MET A 1 2.62 -25.29 -2.09
N ASN A 2 3.48 -24.41 -1.60
CA ASN A 2 3.72 -24.29 -0.16
C ASN A 2 2.64 -23.39 0.44
N SER A 3 1.64 -23.99 1.10
CA SER A 3 0.47 -23.27 1.61
C SER A 3 0.82 -22.08 2.50
N GLN A 4 1.96 -22.11 3.18
CA GLN A 4 2.42 -21.00 4.03
C GLN A 4 2.92 -19.80 3.21
N ILE A 5 3.69 -20.04 2.14
CA ILE A 5 4.22 -18.98 1.27
C ILE A 5 3.09 -18.34 0.48
N TYR A 6 2.16 -19.16 -0.04
CA TYR A 6 0.98 -18.69 -0.75
C TYR A 6 0.10 -17.76 0.11
N LEU A 7 -0.14 -18.12 1.37
CA LEU A 7 -0.90 -17.27 2.29
C LEU A 7 -0.17 -15.95 2.59
N ALA A 8 1.14 -16.00 2.82
CA ALA A 8 1.95 -14.80 3.04
C ALA A 8 1.93 -13.86 1.82
N ALA A 9 1.95 -14.42 0.61
CA ALA A 9 1.84 -13.67 -0.64
C ALA A 9 0.50 -12.91 -0.72
N ILE A 10 -0.62 -13.63 -0.58
CA ILE A 10 -1.97 -13.03 -0.66
C ILE A 10 -2.18 -11.95 0.39
N VAL A 11 -1.79 -12.21 1.64
CA VAL A 11 -2.02 -11.27 2.74
C VAL A 11 -1.21 -9.99 2.51
N SER A 12 0.06 -10.11 2.11
CA SER A 12 0.92 -8.96 1.79
C SER A 12 0.35 -8.14 0.64
N ASP A 13 -0.12 -8.81 -0.42
CA ASP A 13 -0.73 -8.17 -1.58
C ASP A 13 -2.03 -7.43 -1.23
N PHE A 14 -2.90 -8.08 -0.45
CA PHE A 14 -4.18 -7.49 -0.04
C PHE A 14 -3.95 -6.27 0.85
N ILE A 15 -3.11 -6.38 1.88
CA ILE A 15 -2.81 -5.26 2.78
C ILE A 15 -2.15 -4.12 2.01
N GLY A 16 -1.18 -4.40 1.14
CA GLY A 16 -0.52 -3.40 0.32
C GLY A 16 -1.50 -2.64 -0.57
N LYS A 17 -2.39 -3.34 -1.29
CA LYS A 17 -3.44 -2.73 -2.12
C LYS A 17 -4.43 -1.93 -1.30
N PHE A 18 -4.88 -2.46 -0.16
CA PHE A 18 -5.84 -1.82 0.70
C PHE A 18 -5.32 -0.50 1.28
N LEU A 19 -4.08 -0.50 1.78
CA LEU A 19 -3.43 0.70 2.30
C LEU A 19 -3.24 1.74 1.18
N LEU A 20 -2.76 1.32 0.01
CA LEU A 20 -2.55 2.20 -1.13
C LEU A 20 -3.87 2.84 -1.61
N ALA A 21 -4.94 2.06 -1.74
CA ALA A 21 -6.25 2.56 -2.15
C ALA A 21 -6.85 3.51 -1.11
N SER A 22 -6.76 3.14 0.18
CA SER A 22 -7.23 3.99 1.28
C SER A 22 -6.51 5.34 1.29
N LEU A 23 -5.20 5.33 1.04
CA LEU A 23 -4.37 6.52 0.96
C LEU A 23 -4.83 7.46 -0.17
N VAL A 24 -5.07 6.92 -1.37
CA VAL A 24 -5.53 7.70 -2.53
C VAL A 24 -6.88 8.36 -2.24
N ILE A 25 -7.80 7.63 -1.62
CA ILE A 25 -9.11 8.15 -1.23
C ILE A 25 -8.95 9.26 -0.18
N MET A 26 -8.08 9.06 0.80
CA MET A 26 -7.86 10.02 1.88
C MET A 26 -7.28 11.34 1.37
N VAL A 27 -6.25 11.28 0.51
CA VAL A 27 -5.66 12.45 -0.16
C VAL A 27 -6.75 13.19 -0.95
N HIS A 28 -7.53 12.45 -1.76
CA HIS A 28 -8.55 13.05 -2.61
C HIS A 28 -9.64 13.74 -1.78
N ASN A 29 -10.13 13.08 -0.73
CA ASN A 29 -11.10 13.66 0.20
C ASN A 29 -10.55 14.89 0.93
N ARG A 30 -9.26 14.88 1.28
CA ARG A 30 -8.60 16.01 1.96
C ARG A 30 -8.46 17.22 1.05
N VAL A 31 -7.95 17.01 -0.16
CA VAL A 31 -7.82 18.06 -1.19
C VAL A 31 -9.19 18.64 -1.53
N ARG A 32 -10.22 17.79 -1.67
CA ARG A 32 -11.60 18.23 -1.91
C ARG A 32 -12.18 19.02 -0.73
N LYS A 33 -11.91 18.61 0.52
CA LYS A 33 -12.44 19.27 1.73
C LYS A 33 -11.82 20.64 1.96
N GLU A 34 -10.50 20.76 1.83
CA GLU A 34 -9.81 22.03 2.07
C GLU A 34 -9.87 22.96 0.84
N GLY A 35 -10.12 22.43 -0.36
CA GLY A 35 -10.31 23.21 -1.59
C GLY A 35 -9.05 23.90 -2.12
N ARG A 36 -7.92 23.76 -1.42
CA ARG A 36 -6.60 24.30 -1.76
C ARG A 36 -5.50 23.47 -1.08
N ILE A 37 -4.32 23.43 -1.69
CA ILE A 37 -3.14 22.77 -1.11
C ILE A 37 -2.40 23.80 -0.25
N ASP A 38 -2.70 23.85 1.04
CA ASP A 38 -2.03 24.72 2.01
C ASP A 38 -0.96 24.00 2.85
N ARG A 39 -0.32 24.70 3.79
CA ARG A 39 0.72 24.11 4.66
C ARG A 39 0.21 22.94 5.51
N LYS A 40 -1.07 22.94 5.90
CA LYS A 40 -1.66 21.87 6.71
C LYS A 40 -1.86 20.63 5.85
N VAL A 41 -2.41 20.78 4.65
CA VAL A 41 -2.55 19.71 3.65
C VAL A 41 -1.18 19.13 3.30
N LEU A 42 -0.17 19.97 3.01
CA LEU A 42 1.18 19.51 2.69
C LEU A 42 1.86 18.74 3.84
N LYS A 43 1.62 19.13 5.09
CA LYS A 43 2.17 18.44 6.27
C LYS A 43 1.54 17.05 6.44
N GLU A 44 0.26 16.91 6.14
CA GLU A 44 -0.43 15.62 6.21
C GLU A 44 -0.07 14.72 5.02
N MET A 45 0.06 15.29 3.81
CA MET A 45 0.56 14.58 2.64
C MET A 45 1.96 13.98 2.85
N LYS A 46 2.78 14.53 3.76
CA LYS A 46 4.05 13.92 4.17
C LYS A 46 3.86 12.58 4.89
N LEU A 47 2.91 12.51 5.82
CA LEU A 47 2.57 11.25 6.49
C LEU A 47 1.98 10.27 5.50
N GLU A 48 1.12 10.77 4.60
CA GLU A 48 0.54 9.94 3.55
C GLU A 48 1.61 9.37 2.62
N LYS A 49 2.62 10.16 2.22
CA LYS A 49 3.75 9.69 1.42
C LYS A 49 4.49 8.53 2.10
N PHE A 50 4.69 8.61 3.42
CA PHE A 50 5.34 7.54 4.19
C PHE A 50 4.50 6.26 4.21
N VAL A 51 3.19 6.37 4.47
CA VAL A 51 2.25 5.22 4.42
C VAL A 51 2.19 4.62 3.01
N GLY A 52 2.23 5.46 1.97
CA GLY A 52 2.30 5.03 0.57
C GLY A 52 3.58 4.24 0.27
N SER A 53 4.73 4.68 0.79
CA SER A 53 5.98 3.93 0.67
C SER A 53 5.92 2.56 1.35
N ILE A 54 5.32 2.47 2.56
CA ILE A 54 5.11 1.18 3.24
C ILE A 54 4.21 0.26 2.41
N SER A 55 3.13 0.80 1.85
CA SER A 55 2.19 0.06 1.00
C SER A 55 2.89 -0.51 -0.24
N LEU A 56 3.75 0.28 -0.87
CA LEU A 56 4.55 -0.17 -2.01
C LEU A 56 5.54 -1.27 -1.64
N ILE A 57 6.20 -1.17 -0.48
CA ILE A 57 7.11 -2.22 0.01
C ILE A 57 6.34 -3.54 0.23
N LEU A 58 5.14 -3.47 0.84
CA LEU A 58 4.29 -4.65 1.04
C LEU A 58 3.88 -5.30 -0.29
N LEU A 59 3.56 -4.50 -1.31
CA LEU A 59 3.24 -5.01 -2.64
C LEU A 59 4.43 -5.70 -3.30
N ILE A 60 5.63 -5.12 -3.18
CA ILE A 60 6.86 -5.73 -3.71
C ILE A 60 7.13 -7.06 -3.01
N LEU A 61 6.97 -7.13 -1.69
CA LEU A 61 7.15 -8.37 -0.93
C LEU A 61 6.11 -9.43 -1.29
N GLY A 62 4.83 -9.05 -1.44
CA GLY A 62 3.77 -9.94 -1.90
C GLY A 62 4.08 -10.54 -3.28
N PHE A 63 4.55 -9.72 -4.22
CA PHE A 63 5.00 -10.17 -5.53
C PHE A 63 6.18 -11.14 -5.47
N ILE A 64 7.19 -10.85 -4.64
CA ILE A 64 8.34 -11.75 -4.43
C ILE A 64 7.88 -13.09 -3.86
N PHE A 65 6.95 -13.10 -2.91
CA PHE A 65 6.40 -14.35 -2.35
C PHE A 65 5.59 -15.14 -3.37
N HIS A 66 4.82 -14.47 -4.24
CA HIS A 66 4.15 -15.13 -5.36
C HIS A 66 5.14 -15.81 -6.31
N LEU A 67 6.23 -15.13 -6.65
CA LEU A 67 7.30 -15.74 -7.46
C LEU A 67 7.95 -16.91 -6.74
N ALA A 68 8.26 -16.77 -5.45
CA ALA A 68 8.89 -17.82 -4.65
C ALA A 68 8.00 -19.06 -4.55
N ASP A 69 6.69 -18.91 -4.31
CA ASP A 69 5.75 -20.05 -4.29
C ASP A 69 5.64 -20.71 -5.67
N TRP A 70 5.67 -19.92 -6.76
CA TRP A 70 5.64 -20.47 -8.11
C TRP A 70 6.90 -21.28 -8.47
N PHE A 71 8.08 -20.86 -8.01
CA PHE A 71 9.35 -21.55 -8.28
C PHE A 71 9.68 -22.68 -7.30
N LEU A 72 9.23 -22.60 -6.05
CA LEU A 72 9.55 -23.57 -4.97
C LEU A 72 8.40 -24.53 -4.65
N GLY A 73 7.22 -24.30 -5.22
CA GLY A 73 5.99 -25.07 -5.00
C GLY A 73 5.72 -26.13 -6.05
#